data_AF-A0A540WF10-F1
#
_entry.id   AF-A0A540WF10-F1
#
_cell.length_a   1.000
_cell.length_b   1.000
_cell.length_c   1.000
_cell.angle_alpha   90.00
_cell.angle_beta   90.00
_cell.angle_gamma   90.00
#
_symmetry.space_group_name_H-M   'P 1'
#
loop_
_entity.id
_entity.type
_entity.pdbx_description
1 polymer ?
#
loop_
_entity_poly.entity_id
_entity_poly.type
_entity_poly.pdbx_seq_one_letter_code
_entity_poly.pdbx_strand_id
1 'polypeptide(L)'
;MRCDTVTVPLRHGLETVDILRLRRACGSVVQGPAGAVAFLVPAGTADRWQLSGTSCTPGAAPLPATDPRWLVPPAGSELTPSLTDPWVLRAALCEAARTLTAGGLGPF
;
A
#
# COMPACT_ATOMS: atom_id res chain seq x y z
N MET A 1 -7.97 -1.56 -16.27
CA MET A 1 -8.53 -1.30 -14.92
C MET A 1 -7.93 0.00 -14.40
N ARG A 2 -8.72 0.89 -13.82
CA ARG A 2 -8.22 2.08 -13.12
C ARG A 2 -8.29 1.83 -11.61
N CYS A 3 -7.25 2.22 -10.89
CA CYS A 3 -7.14 2.11 -9.45
C CYS A 3 -6.57 3.42 -8.89
N ASP A 4 -6.66 3.61 -7.58
CA ASP A 4 -5.94 4.68 -6.91
C ASP A 4 -4.72 4.08 -6.20
N THR A 5 -3.78 4.93 -5.78
CA THR A 5 -2.69 4.51 -4.91
C THR A 5 -2.69 5.30 -3.61
N VAL A 6 -2.36 4.62 -2.52
CA VAL A 6 -2.02 5.22 -1.23
C VAL A 6 -0.53 5.02 -1.01
N THR A 7 0.22 6.12 -0.87
CA THR A 7 1.67 6.10 -0.66
C THR A 7 2.03 6.49 0.76
N VAL A 8 3.03 5.80 1.30
CA VAL A 8 3.57 6.00 2.64
C VAL A 8 5.09 5.87 2.69
N PRO A 9 5.77 6.49 3.67
CA PRO A 9 7.21 6.35 3.84
C PRO A 9 7.65 4.88 3.94
N LEU A 10 8.85 4.57 3.44
CA LEU A 10 9.33 3.19 3.24
C LEU A 10 9.10 2.28 4.45
N ARG A 11 9.57 2.70 5.63
CA ARG A 11 9.50 1.89 6.86
C ARG A 11 8.07 1.59 7.28
N HIS A 12 7.23 2.61 7.32
CA HIS A 12 5.81 2.48 7.67
C HIS A 12 5.07 1.59 6.66
N GLY A 13 5.40 1.76 5.37
CA GLY A 13 4.87 0.94 4.30
C GLY A 13 5.26 -0.53 4.38
N LEU A 14 6.54 -0.85 4.62
CA LEU A 14 7.00 -2.24 4.71
C LEU A 14 6.39 -2.97 5.92
N GLU A 15 6.33 -2.32 7.08
CA GLU A 15 5.63 -2.85 8.25
C GLU A 15 4.14 -3.12 7.95
N THR A 16 3.50 -2.21 7.22
CA THR A 16 2.11 -2.38 6.77
C THR A 16 1.96 -3.57 5.81
N VAL A 17 2.91 -3.78 4.89
CA VAL A 17 2.93 -4.94 3.99
C VAL A 17 3.03 -6.23 4.80
N ASP A 18 3.89 -6.28 5.81
CA ASP A 18 4.06 -7.47 6.65
C ASP A 18 2.78 -7.80 7.43
N ILE A 19 2.14 -6.80 8.05
CA ILE A 19 0.85 -6.97 8.73
C ILE A 19 -0.24 -7.48 7.76
N LEU A 20 -0.33 -6.90 6.56
CA LEU A 20 -1.31 -7.32 5.56
C LEU A 20 -1.04 -8.75 5.04
N ARG A 21 0.22 -9.13 4.88
CA ARG A 21 0.63 -10.50 4.48
C ARG A 21 0.24 -11.52 5.54
N LEU A 22 0.49 -11.22 6.82
CA LEU A 22 0.07 -12.07 7.95
C LEU A 22 -1.45 -12.29 7.97
N ARG A 23 -2.22 -11.28 7.53
CA ARG A 23 -3.69 -11.33 7.44
C ARG A 23 -4.22 -11.91 6.14
N ARG A 24 -3.35 -12.27 5.19
CA ARG A 24 -3.72 -12.70 3.83
C ARG A 24 -4.62 -11.69 3.11
N ALA A 25 -4.45 -10.40 3.42
CA ALA A 25 -5.23 -9.29 2.88
C ALA A 25 -4.37 -8.31 2.06
N CYS A 26 -3.11 -8.66 1.79
CA CYS A 26 -2.20 -7.85 0.99
C CYS A 26 -2.56 -7.94 -0.49
N GLY A 27 -2.95 -6.81 -1.08
CA GLY A 27 -3.01 -6.67 -2.53
C GLY A 27 -1.61 -6.49 -3.14
N SER A 28 -1.57 -6.14 -4.41
CA SER A 28 -0.33 -5.80 -5.10
C SER A 28 0.19 -4.43 -4.64
N VAL A 29 1.50 -4.33 -4.52
CA VAL A 29 2.18 -3.16 -3.93
C VAL A 29 3.41 -2.83 -4.79
N VAL A 30 3.58 -1.56 -5.10
CA VAL A 30 4.71 -1.06 -5.90
C VAL A 30 5.57 -0.11 -5.09
N GLN A 31 6.84 -0.04 -5.44
CA GLN A 31 7.74 1.00 -4.99
C GLN A 31 7.35 2.32 -5.68
N GLY A 32 6.98 3.29 -4.85
CA GLY A 32 6.68 4.65 -5.24
C GLY A 32 7.93 5.53 -5.38
N PRO A 33 7.74 6.81 -5.73
CA PRO A 33 8.83 7.77 -5.81
C PRO A 33 9.51 7.96 -4.45
N ALA A 34 10.79 8.33 -4.47
CA ALA A 34 11.61 8.53 -3.26
C ALA A 34 11.65 7.33 -2.30
N GLY A 35 11.43 6.11 -2.82
CA GLY A 35 11.42 4.88 -2.02
C GLY A 35 10.17 4.69 -1.17
N ALA A 36 9.10 5.46 -1.37
CA ALA A 36 7.83 5.23 -0.71
C ALA A 36 7.25 3.85 -1.09
N VAL A 37 6.37 3.31 -0.25
CA VAL A 37 5.56 2.13 -0.59
C VAL A 37 4.20 2.60 -1.06
N ALA A 38 3.75 2.12 -2.22
CA ALA A 38 2.48 2.48 -2.84
C ALA A 38 1.56 1.26 -2.94
N PHE A 39 0.45 1.32 -2.21
CA PHE A 39 -0.59 0.29 -2.21
C PHE A 39 -1.60 0.59 -3.31
N LEU A 40 -1.92 -0.41 -4.13
CA LEU A 40 -3.01 -0.32 -5.10
C LEU A 40 -4.35 -0.56 -4.39
N VAL A 41 -5.28 0.38 -4.53
CA VAL A 41 -6.60 0.36 -3.91
C VAL A 41 -7.70 0.63 -4.96
N PRO A 42 -8.97 0.28 -4.69
CA PRO A 42 -10.08 0.58 -5.60
C PRO A 42 -10.16 2.06 -5.98
N ALA A 43 -10.53 2.34 -7.23
CA ALA A 43 -10.76 3.71 -7.69
C ALA A 43 -11.85 4.39 -6.85
N GLY A 44 -11.68 5.68 -6.57
CA GLY A 44 -12.52 6.47 -5.67
C GLY A 44 -12.11 6.36 -4.19
N THR A 45 -11.05 5.60 -3.88
CA THR A 45 -10.48 5.58 -2.53
C THR A 45 -9.82 6.91 -2.21
N ALA A 46 -9.10 7.51 -3.18
CA ALA A 46 -8.39 8.77 -2.99
C ALA A 46 -9.31 9.90 -2.50
N ASP A 47 -10.54 9.96 -3.01
CA ASP A 47 -11.54 10.99 -2.65
C ASP A 47 -12.01 10.91 -1.19
N ARG A 48 -11.95 9.71 -0.61
CA ARG A 48 -12.46 9.40 0.75
C ARG A 48 -11.33 9.11 1.74
N TRP A 49 -10.09 9.14 1.27
CA TRP A 49 -8.95 8.75 2.09
C TRP A 49 -8.56 9.90 3.02
N GLN A 50 -8.59 9.61 4.32
CA GLN A 50 -8.22 10.56 5.37
C GLN A 50 -7.39 9.81 6.39
N LEU A 51 -6.07 9.86 6.21
CA LEU A 51 -5.10 9.36 7.16
C LEU A 51 -3.82 10.20 7.03
N SER A 52 -3.40 10.84 8.10
CA SER A 52 -2.19 11.67 8.12
C SER A 52 -0.93 10.84 7.83
N GLY A 53 0.07 11.47 7.21
CA GLY A 53 1.32 10.79 6.82
C GLY A 53 1.18 9.88 5.60
N THR A 54 0.03 9.91 4.92
CA THR A 54 -0.21 9.21 3.66
C THR A 54 -0.56 10.21 2.56
N SER A 55 -0.21 9.88 1.31
CA SER A 55 -0.60 10.65 0.13
C SER A 55 -1.38 9.75 -0.82
N CYS A 56 -2.37 10.30 -1.51
CA CYS A 56 -3.19 9.54 -2.46
C CYS A 56 -3.01 10.07 -3.88
N THR A 57 -2.95 9.15 -4.84
CA THR A 57 -2.95 9.49 -6.28
C THR A 57 -4.12 8.78 -6.96
N PRO A 58 -5.13 9.52 -7.46
CA PRO A 58 -6.25 8.91 -8.16
C PRO A 58 -5.87 8.45 -9.57
N GLY A 59 -6.55 7.42 -10.06
CA GLY A 59 -6.50 7.04 -11.47
C GLY A 59 -5.16 6.50 -11.96
N ALA A 60 -4.35 5.94 -11.06
CA ALA A 60 -3.12 5.24 -11.40
C ALA A 60 -3.42 4.06 -12.35
N ALA A 61 -2.58 3.92 -13.37
CA ALA A 61 -2.54 2.74 -14.20
C ALA A 61 -1.66 1.68 -13.52
N PRO A 62 -2.11 0.42 -13.39
CA PRO A 62 -1.26 -0.64 -12.89
C PRO A 62 -0.05 -0.85 -13.81
N LEU A 63 1.08 -1.20 -13.20
CA LEU A 63 2.30 -1.49 -13.95
C LEU A 63 2.20 -2.84 -14.67
N PRO A 64 3.01 -3.08 -15.72
CA PRO A 64 3.18 -4.43 -16.25
C PRO A 64 3.62 -5.40 -15.14
N ALA A 65 3.15 -6.64 -15.13
CA ALA A 65 3.45 -7.63 -14.09
C ALA A 65 4.95 -7.93 -13.90
N THR A 66 5.76 -7.65 -14.93
CA THR A 66 7.22 -7.83 -14.94
C THR A 66 8.01 -6.59 -14.49
N ASP A 67 7.34 -5.50 -14.14
CA ASP A 67 8.00 -4.26 -13.73
C ASP A 67 8.82 -4.47 -12.43
N PRO A 68 10.10 -4.06 -12.38
CA PRO A 68 10.95 -4.30 -11.21
C PRO A 68 10.52 -3.53 -9.96
N ARG A 69 9.56 -2.60 -10.07
CA ARG A 69 9.04 -1.85 -8.91
C ARG A 69 8.04 -2.64 -8.08
N TRP A 70 7.64 -3.84 -8.46
CA TRP A 70 6.76 -4.65 -7.62
C TRP A 70 7.44 -5.05 -6.30
N LEU A 71 6.88 -4.61 -5.17
CA LEU A 71 7.22 -5.13 -3.84
C LEU A 71 6.36 -6.36 -3.52
N VAL A 72 5.10 -6.33 -3.94
CA VAL A 72 4.20 -7.48 -3.99
C VAL A 72 3.64 -7.54 -5.42
N PRO A 73 4.17 -8.41 -6.29
CA PRO A 73 3.71 -8.49 -7.67
C PRO A 73 2.28 -9.02 -7.75
N PRO A 74 1.57 -8.78 -8.86
CA PRO A 74 0.34 -9.51 -9.16
C PRO A 74 0.60 -11.01 -9.15
N ALA A 75 -0.35 -11.77 -8.61
CA ALA A 75 -0.29 -13.23 -8.56
C ALA A 75 -1.51 -13.84 -9.25
N GLY A 76 -1.38 -15.09 -9.69
CA GLY A 76 -2.43 -15.82 -10.42
C GLY A 76 -2.23 -15.83 -11.94
N SER A 77 -3.07 -16.61 -12.63
CA SER A 77 -2.91 -16.89 -14.07
C SER A 77 -3.06 -15.64 -14.96
N GLU A 78 -3.92 -14.71 -14.56
CA GLU A 78 -4.21 -13.48 -15.33
C GLU A 78 -3.19 -12.36 -15.08
N LEU A 79 -2.22 -12.57 -14.17
CA LEU A 79 -1.20 -11.58 -13.76
C LEU A 79 -1.77 -10.17 -13.50
N THR A 80 -3.02 -10.12 -13.05
CA THR A 80 -3.75 -8.88 -12.80
C THR A 80 -3.51 -8.45 -11.35
N PRO A 81 -3.16 -7.17 -11.10
CA PRO A 81 -2.92 -6.68 -9.75
C PRO A 81 -4.17 -6.78 -8.88
N SER A 82 -3.98 -7.40 -7.71
CA SER A 82 -5.01 -7.45 -6.68
C SER A 82 -5.04 -6.11 -5.95
N LEU A 83 -6.24 -5.62 -5.63
CA LEU A 83 -6.39 -4.37 -4.89
C LEU A 83 -6.54 -4.66 -3.40
N THR A 84 -5.89 -3.83 -2.58
CA THR A 84 -6.06 -3.89 -1.13
C THR A 84 -7.35 -3.18 -0.75
N ASP A 85 -8.16 -3.80 0.11
CA ASP A 85 -9.34 -3.13 0.67
C ASP A 85 -8.93 -1.86 1.46
N PRO A 86 -9.53 -0.69 1.20
CA PRO A 86 -9.13 0.56 1.84
C PRO A 86 -9.27 0.54 3.37
N TRP A 87 -10.30 -0.13 3.90
CA TRP A 87 -10.53 -0.18 5.34
C TRP A 87 -9.49 -1.06 6.03
N VAL A 88 -9.20 -2.21 5.44
CA VAL A 88 -8.14 -3.11 5.92
C VAL A 88 -6.77 -2.44 5.84
N LEU A 89 -6.48 -1.73 4.74
CA LEU A 89 -5.25 -0.96 4.60
C LEU A 89 -5.12 0.10 5.69
N ARG A 90 -6.18 0.86 5.97
CA ARG A 90 -6.18 1.88 7.02
C ARG A 90 -5.90 1.27 8.39
N ALA A 91 -6.56 0.16 8.72
CA ALA A 91 -6.34 -0.55 9.99
C ALA A 91 -4.88 -1.03 10.13
N ALA A 92 -4.29 -1.58 9.06
CA ALA A 92 -2.90 -2.03 9.03
C ALA A 92 -1.91 -0.85 9.17
N LEU A 93 -2.16 0.28 8.50
CA LEU A 93 -1.34 1.49 8.63
C LEU A 93 -1.35 2.02 10.06
N CYS A 94 -2.51 2.10 10.71
CA CYS A 94 -2.60 2.52 12.10
C CYS A 94 -1.85 1.57 13.04
N GLU A 95 -1.86 0.27 12.75
CA GLU A 95 -1.13 -0.72 13.52
C GLU A 95 0.37 -0.61 13.34
N ALA A 96 0.83 -0.51 12.10
CA ALA A 96 2.24 -0.29 11.79
C ALA A 96 2.79 0.95 12.49
N ALA A 97 2.03 2.05 12.52
CA ALA A 97 2.41 3.26 13.25
C ALA A 97 2.57 3.00 14.76
N ARG A 98 1.68 2.20 15.37
CA ARG A 98 1.79 1.79 16.78
C ARG A 98 3.02 0.91 17.02
N THR A 99 3.27 -0.07 16.16
CA THR A 99 4.44 -0.97 16.26
C THR A 99 5.74 -0.16 16.20
N LEU A 100 5.84 0.78 15.26
CA LEU A 100 7.04 1.61 15.08
C LEU A 100 7.26 2.56 16.27
N THR A 101 6.18 3.17 16.76
CA THR A 101 6.22 4.03 17.95
C THR A 101 6.67 3.25 19.19
N ALA A 102 6.15 2.03 19.38
CA ALA A 102 6.53 1.15 20.49
C ALA A 102 8.00 0.69 20.40
N GLY A 103 8.53 0.56 19.18
CA GLY A 103 9.93 0.24 18.92
C GLY A 103 10.93 1.39 19.16
N GLY A 104 10.47 2.55 19.67
CA GLY A 104 11.34 3.71 19.93
C GLY A 104 11.71 4.50 18.68
N LEU A 105 11.07 4.22 17.55
CA LEU A 105 11.21 4.99 16.33
C LEU A 105 10.08 6.04 16.34
N GLY A 106 10.42 7.25 16.74
CA GLY A 106 9.50 8.39 16.81
C GLY A 106 8.82 8.72 15.46
N PRO A 107 7.86 9.67 15.44
CA PRO A 107 7.01 9.89 14.29
C PRO A 107 7.79 10.41 13.08
N PHE A 108 7.41 9.91 11.91
CA PHE A 108 7.94 10.26 10.58
C PHE A 108 7.61 11.69 10.18
#